data_AF-A0A9W8JPN2-F1
#
_entry.id   AF-A0A9W8JPN2-F1
#
_cell.length_a   1.000
_cell.length_b   1.000
_cell.length_c   1.000
_cell.angle_alpha   90.00
_cell.angle_beta   90.00
_cell.angle_gamma   90.00
#
_symmetry.space_group_name_H-M   'P 1'
#
loop_
_entity.id
_entity.type
_entity.pdbx_description
1 polymer ?
#
loop_
_entity_poly.entity_id
_entity_poly.type
_entity_poly.pdbx_seq_one_letter_code
_entity_poly.pdbx_strand_id
1 'polypeptide(L)'
;MPPGFSSEDSDLIASLHALSAKSPKLVKSSVYPAPADPGIEIRSWKMNEFKYYDIPSPFPTLARGLFTRELKDEVQEGAEEGKTPGKKYQIVVRGYDKFFNIGEVPWTTWASLEEHTAPPYTLSLKSNGCIIFIAALTPTKLVVTSKHSLGPVGNSPLSHAQAGEAWLRKYLEKLEKKEEDLAAVLWEKNWTAIAELCDDSFEEHVLGYSPEKTGLHLHGLNVRSKEFATMPHDVVDAFAEEWGFIKTPTKTLNSIKEVKEFTDECAKNGEWNGEAVEGFVVRTHVTEPPTSGRNPNKGKDKEGSTPARSPYKAGSSFFFKVKFDEPYMMYRDWREVTKTLLSSKSGMNPSGLPKSKMKRAETKVYVKWVVNEIKSNPAAFKEYTKGKGIIATRERFLKWLASEKGEKDLQEVQNEVPVSKDGFGKTIIVPVAIPGCGKTTVAVALAQIFGFGHTQSDDVHAKKAAPVFIKNVVNLLSSHDVVIADKNNHLRQHRQALRDATKTSARLSGCSPSIGPLTSRLL
;
A
#
# COMPACT_ATOMS: atom_id res chain seq x y z
N MET A 1 -12.19 -29.93 -7.70
CA MET A 1 -11.63 -30.96 -8.59
C MET A 1 -10.13 -31.00 -8.31
N PRO A 2 -9.53 -32.18 -8.16
CA PRO A 2 -8.09 -32.31 -7.93
C PRO A 2 -7.27 -31.57 -9.00
N PRO A 3 -6.03 -31.14 -8.71
CA PRO A 3 -5.17 -30.44 -9.66
C PRO A 3 -4.83 -31.33 -10.86
N GLY A 4 -5.62 -31.23 -11.93
CA GLY A 4 -5.34 -31.79 -13.24
C GLY A 4 -4.46 -30.88 -14.09
N PHE A 5 -4.09 -31.33 -15.28
CA PHE A 5 -3.49 -30.47 -16.29
C PHE A 5 -4.53 -29.47 -16.81
N SER A 6 -4.15 -28.19 -16.86
CA SER A 6 -4.96 -27.10 -17.40
C SER A 6 -4.11 -26.36 -18.44
N SER A 7 -4.59 -26.30 -19.69
CA SER A 7 -3.89 -25.60 -20.77
C SER A 7 -3.75 -24.11 -20.46
N GLU A 8 -4.80 -23.47 -19.94
CA GLU A 8 -4.77 -22.05 -19.61
C GLU A 8 -3.75 -21.71 -18.49
N ASP A 9 -3.67 -22.57 -17.47
CA ASP A 9 -2.69 -22.40 -16.39
C ASP A 9 -1.28 -22.63 -16.92
N SER A 10 -1.09 -23.64 -17.77
CA SER A 10 0.20 -23.94 -18.41
C SER A 10 0.66 -22.78 -19.30
N ASP A 11 -0.25 -22.19 -20.09
CA ASP A 11 0.02 -21.05 -20.97
C ASP A 11 0.38 -19.77 -20.21
N LEU A 12 -0.25 -19.53 -19.05
CA LEU A 12 0.15 -18.46 -18.14
C LEU A 12 1.61 -18.64 -17.70
N ILE A 13 1.99 -19.87 -17.32
CA ILE A 13 3.34 -20.15 -16.82
C ILE A 13 4.37 -20.06 -17.95
N ALA A 14 4.03 -20.54 -19.15
CA ALA A 14 4.85 -20.35 -20.35
C ALA A 14 5.07 -18.85 -20.66
N SER A 15 4.02 -18.03 -20.51
CA SER A 15 4.11 -16.57 -20.67
C SER A 15 5.04 -15.92 -19.63
N LEU A 16 5.03 -16.40 -18.38
CA LEU A 16 5.96 -15.96 -17.34
C LEU A 16 7.40 -16.35 -17.65
N HIS A 17 7.63 -17.55 -18.18
CA HIS A 17 8.96 -17.97 -18.66
C HIS A 17 9.46 -17.04 -19.77
N ALA A 18 8.65 -16.78 -20.79
CA ALA A 18 9.00 -15.89 -21.89
C ALA A 18 9.29 -14.46 -21.39
N LEU A 19 8.45 -13.93 -20.49
CA LEU A 19 8.62 -12.59 -19.92
C LEU A 19 9.87 -12.49 -19.03
N SER A 20 10.15 -13.50 -18.21
CA SER A 20 11.33 -13.54 -17.35
C SER A 20 12.62 -13.64 -18.17
N ALA A 21 12.62 -14.39 -19.28
CA ALA A 21 13.76 -14.48 -20.19
C ALA A 21 14.01 -13.15 -20.92
N LYS A 22 12.94 -12.52 -21.44
CA LYS A 22 13.01 -11.24 -22.15
C LYS A 22 13.32 -10.06 -21.22
N SER A 23 12.86 -10.10 -19.97
CA SER A 23 12.91 -8.96 -19.05
C SER A 23 13.09 -9.42 -17.59
N PRO A 24 14.29 -9.91 -17.20
CA PRO A 24 14.53 -10.49 -15.89
C PRO A 24 14.42 -9.50 -14.71
N LYS A 25 14.46 -8.19 -14.98
CA LYS A 25 14.20 -7.16 -13.96
C LYS A 25 12.70 -6.96 -13.69
N LEU A 26 11.84 -7.37 -14.61
CA LEU A 26 10.39 -7.23 -14.54
C LEU A 26 9.76 -8.44 -13.84
N VAL A 27 10.19 -9.64 -14.21
CA VAL A 27 9.82 -10.90 -13.55
C VAL A 27 11.09 -11.67 -13.23
N LYS A 28 11.32 -11.93 -11.93
CA LYS A 28 12.37 -12.81 -11.42
C LYS A 28 11.76 -14.15 -11.06
N SER A 29 12.55 -15.22 -11.13
CA SER A 29 12.17 -16.51 -10.56
C SER A 29 13.33 -17.18 -9.85
N SER A 30 13.00 -18.09 -8.93
CA SER A 30 13.97 -18.92 -8.22
C SER A 30 13.39 -20.32 -8.07
N VAL A 31 14.22 -21.34 -8.26
CA VAL A 31 13.82 -22.75 -8.14
C VAL A 31 14.30 -23.28 -6.81
N TYR A 32 13.45 -24.05 -6.15
CA TYR A 32 13.72 -24.66 -4.86
C TYR A 32 13.34 -26.14 -4.91
N PRO A 33 14.14 -27.05 -4.34
CA PRO A 33 13.66 -28.39 -4.03
C PRO A 33 12.59 -28.30 -2.94
N ALA A 34 11.49 -29.03 -3.10
CA ALA A 34 10.43 -29.03 -2.09
C ALA A 34 10.90 -29.75 -0.82
N PRO A 35 10.73 -29.17 0.39
CA PRO A 35 11.21 -29.79 1.63
C PRO A 35 10.64 -31.20 1.89
N ALA A 36 9.36 -31.43 1.60
CA ALA A 36 8.70 -32.73 1.77
C ALA A 36 9.05 -33.76 0.68
N ASP A 37 9.59 -33.31 -0.45
CA ASP A 37 10.03 -34.16 -1.55
C ASP A 37 11.09 -33.45 -2.41
N PRO A 38 12.39 -33.55 -2.06
CA PRO A 38 13.44 -32.82 -2.76
C PRO A 38 13.57 -33.17 -4.24
N GLY A 39 13.00 -34.30 -4.70
CA GLY A 39 12.94 -34.66 -6.11
C GLY A 39 11.93 -33.84 -6.93
N ILE A 40 11.04 -33.10 -6.25
CA ILE A 40 10.08 -32.18 -6.87
C ILE A 40 10.63 -30.75 -6.78
N GLU A 41 10.91 -30.17 -7.94
CA GLU A 41 11.33 -28.77 -8.03
C GLU A 41 10.12 -27.82 -8.12
N ILE A 42 10.16 -26.75 -7.34
CA ILE A 42 9.14 -25.70 -7.31
C ILE A 42 9.79 -24.36 -7.66
N ARG A 43 9.21 -23.68 -8.65
CA ARG A 43 9.61 -22.34 -9.08
C ARG A 43 8.74 -21.27 -8.42
N SER A 44 9.37 -20.36 -7.69
CA SER A 44 8.75 -19.13 -7.17
C SER A 44 8.86 -18.01 -8.20
N TRP A 45 7.76 -17.29 -8.44
CA TRP A 45 7.72 -16.11 -9.32
C TRP A 45 7.63 -14.81 -8.50
N LYS A 46 8.49 -13.85 -8.84
CA LYS A 46 8.55 -12.54 -8.20
C LYS A 46 8.52 -11.42 -9.25
N MET A 47 7.35 -10.84 -9.40
CA MET A 47 7.08 -9.67 -10.22
C MET A 47 7.61 -8.40 -9.56
N ASN A 48 7.97 -7.39 -10.36
CA ASN A 48 8.33 -6.06 -9.87
C ASN A 48 7.11 -5.37 -9.26
N GLU A 49 7.19 -5.02 -7.96
CA GLU A 49 6.04 -4.51 -7.20
C GLU A 49 5.51 -3.17 -7.75
N PHE A 50 6.36 -2.29 -8.28
CA PHE A 50 5.92 -1.00 -8.83
C PHE A 50 5.19 -1.12 -10.17
N LYS A 51 5.35 -2.25 -10.84
CA LYS A 51 4.77 -2.50 -12.17
C LYS A 51 3.35 -3.03 -12.12
N TYR A 52 2.83 -3.33 -10.93
CA TYR A 52 1.40 -3.58 -10.75
C TYR A 52 0.54 -2.32 -10.92
N TYR A 53 1.12 -1.11 -10.83
CA TYR A 53 0.42 0.16 -11.02
C TYR A 53 0.32 0.57 -12.49
N ASP A 54 1.07 -0.10 -13.38
CA ASP A 54 1.03 0.16 -14.81
C ASP A 54 -0.29 -0.40 -15.38
N ILE A 55 -0.97 0.39 -16.23
CA ILE A 55 -2.27 0.06 -16.80
C ILE A 55 -2.16 0.18 -18.33
N PRO A 56 -2.35 -0.91 -19.11
CA PRO A 56 -2.57 -2.29 -18.66
C PRO A 56 -1.35 -2.87 -17.93
N SER A 57 -1.59 -3.86 -17.07
CA SER A 57 -0.50 -4.55 -16.36
C SER A 57 0.44 -5.22 -17.37
N PRO A 58 1.76 -5.10 -17.19
CA PRO A 58 2.73 -5.79 -18.06
C PRO A 58 2.85 -7.28 -17.72
N PHE A 59 2.15 -7.76 -16.69
CA PHE A 59 2.19 -9.13 -16.23
C PHE A 59 1.01 -9.94 -16.79
N PRO A 60 1.21 -11.23 -17.11
CA PRO A 60 0.11 -12.08 -17.56
C PRO A 60 -0.84 -12.51 -16.42
N THR A 61 -0.52 -12.19 -15.17
CA THR A 61 -1.34 -12.41 -13.97
C THR A 61 -1.05 -11.34 -12.92
N LEU A 62 -2.03 -11.05 -12.06
CA LEU A 62 -1.87 -10.18 -10.90
C LEU A 62 -1.48 -10.96 -9.62
N ALA A 63 -1.31 -12.28 -9.70
CA ALA A 63 -1.01 -13.14 -8.55
C ALA A 63 0.29 -12.72 -7.82
N ARG A 64 0.18 -12.55 -6.50
CA ARG A 64 1.28 -12.17 -5.60
C ARG A 64 1.56 -13.31 -4.62
N GLY A 65 2.57 -14.10 -4.95
CA GLY A 65 2.89 -15.35 -4.26
C GLY A 65 2.47 -16.54 -5.13
N LEU A 66 3.19 -16.74 -6.24
CA LEU A 66 2.88 -17.76 -7.23
C LEU A 66 4.02 -18.76 -7.29
N PHE A 67 3.71 -20.03 -7.10
CA PHE A 67 4.68 -21.12 -7.21
C PHE A 67 4.17 -22.18 -8.16
N THR A 68 5.05 -22.67 -9.04
CA THR A 68 4.70 -23.55 -10.15
C THR A 68 5.71 -24.69 -10.27
N ARG A 69 5.32 -25.78 -10.92
CA ARG A 69 6.23 -26.87 -11.31
C ARG A 69 6.06 -27.23 -12.78
N GLU A 70 7.12 -27.80 -13.35
CA GLU A 70 7.05 -28.50 -14.63
C GLU A 70 6.51 -29.91 -14.37
N LEU A 71 5.51 -30.34 -15.14
CA LEU A 71 5.00 -31.70 -15.10
C LEU A 71 5.89 -32.54 -16.02
N LYS A 72 6.42 -33.65 -15.50
CA LYS A 72 7.07 -34.66 -16.34
C LYS A 72 5.98 -35.36 -17.13
N ASP A 73 6.11 -35.40 -18.46
CA ASP A 73 5.22 -36.23 -19.27
C ASP A 73 5.42 -37.69 -18.84
N GLU A 74 4.35 -38.35 -18.39
CA GLU A 74 4.28 -39.80 -18.55
C GLU A 74 4.35 -40.05 -20.05
N VAL A 75 5.33 -40.85 -20.49
CA VAL A 75 5.54 -41.19 -21.89
C VAL A 75 4.19 -41.69 -22.44
N GLN A 76 3.52 -40.87 -23.25
CA GLN A 76 2.36 -41.34 -24.00
C GLN A 76 2.91 -42.29 -25.07
N GLU A 77 2.69 -43.59 -24.89
CA GLU A 77 2.81 -44.56 -25.97
C GLU A 77 1.95 -44.05 -27.14
N GLY A 78 2.61 -43.63 -28.23
CA GLY A 78 1.94 -43.09 -29.42
C GLY A 78 2.25 -41.63 -29.78
N ALA A 79 3.24 -40.97 -29.15
CA ALA A 79 3.70 -39.66 -29.62
C ALA A 79 4.23 -39.74 -31.07
N GLU A 80 3.66 -38.94 -31.98
CA GLU A 80 4.13 -38.80 -33.38
C GLU A 80 5.64 -38.50 -33.41
N GLU A 81 6.41 -39.31 -34.14
CA GLU A 81 7.83 -39.07 -34.39
C GLU A 81 8.05 -37.67 -34.98
N GLY A 82 8.72 -36.79 -34.23
CA GLY A 82 9.18 -35.49 -34.72
C GLY A 82 8.59 -34.23 -34.06
N LYS A 83 7.63 -34.35 -33.12
CA LYS A 83 7.20 -33.22 -32.27
C LYS A 83 7.69 -33.42 -30.84
N THR A 84 8.64 -32.60 -30.40
CA THR A 84 8.96 -32.51 -28.97
C THR A 84 7.70 -32.05 -28.23
N PRO A 85 7.19 -32.80 -27.23
CA PRO A 85 6.07 -32.34 -26.42
C PRO A 85 6.41 -30.98 -25.81
N GLY A 86 5.51 -30.01 -25.97
CA GLY A 86 5.65 -28.72 -25.30
C GLY A 86 5.65 -28.94 -23.78
N LYS A 87 6.51 -28.22 -23.06
CA LYS A 87 6.58 -28.31 -21.59
C LYS A 87 5.21 -28.02 -20.97
N LYS A 88 4.74 -28.92 -20.11
CA LYS A 88 3.51 -28.76 -19.34
C LYS A 88 3.83 -28.23 -17.95
N TYR A 89 3.01 -27.30 -17.47
CA TYR A 89 3.21 -26.68 -16.16
C TYR A 89 1.96 -26.79 -15.29
N GLN A 90 2.16 -26.66 -13.99
CA GLN A 90 1.09 -26.64 -12.99
C GLN A 90 1.34 -25.57 -11.93
N ILE A 91 0.27 -24.91 -11.50
CA ILE A 91 0.28 -24.02 -10.33
C ILE A 91 0.22 -24.87 -9.06
N VAL A 92 1.23 -24.74 -8.20
CA VAL A 92 1.32 -25.46 -6.93
C VAL A 92 0.78 -24.60 -5.78
N VAL A 93 1.08 -23.30 -5.80
CA VAL A 93 0.63 -22.32 -4.80
C VAL A 93 0.16 -21.06 -5.51
N ARG A 94 -1.01 -20.53 -5.09
CA ARG A 94 -1.61 -19.31 -5.64
C ARG A 94 -2.07 -18.37 -4.52
N GLY A 95 -1.22 -17.40 -4.18
CA GLY A 95 -1.56 -16.27 -3.29
C GLY A 95 -2.58 -15.33 -3.93
N TYR A 96 -3.08 -14.30 -3.23
CA TYR A 96 -4.06 -13.36 -3.80
C TYR A 96 -3.51 -12.57 -5.00
N ASP A 97 -4.42 -11.95 -5.75
CA ASP A 97 -4.01 -10.88 -6.65
C ASP A 97 -3.48 -9.69 -5.86
N LYS A 98 -2.59 -8.90 -6.47
CA LYS A 98 -2.17 -7.63 -5.90
C LYS A 98 -3.37 -6.69 -5.79
N PHE A 99 -3.77 -6.40 -4.56
CA PHE A 99 -4.78 -5.40 -4.24
C PHE A 99 -4.17 -4.12 -3.64
N PHE A 100 -4.92 -3.02 -3.77
CA PHE A 100 -4.46 -1.67 -3.53
C PHE A 100 -5.29 -0.97 -2.44
N ASN A 101 -4.71 0.08 -1.84
CA ASN A 101 -5.40 0.93 -0.89
C ASN A 101 -6.47 1.73 -1.60
N ILE A 102 -7.45 2.21 -0.83
CA ILE A 102 -8.29 3.30 -1.30
C ILE A 102 -7.42 4.44 -1.86
N GLY A 103 -7.76 4.90 -3.07
CA GLY A 103 -7.10 6.00 -3.79
C GLY A 103 -5.69 5.70 -4.34
N GLU A 104 -5.19 4.48 -4.20
CA GLU A 104 -3.84 4.11 -4.66
C GLU A 104 -3.76 3.84 -6.18
N VAL A 105 -4.87 3.40 -6.78
CA VAL A 105 -5.05 3.22 -8.23
C VAL A 105 -6.42 3.77 -8.65
N PRO A 106 -6.63 4.12 -9.93
CA PRO A 106 -7.86 4.81 -10.35
C PRO A 106 -9.15 4.07 -9.97
N TRP A 107 -9.17 2.74 -10.01
CA TRP A 107 -10.35 1.92 -9.70
C TRP A 107 -10.55 1.59 -8.23
N THR A 108 -9.70 2.10 -7.32
CA THR A 108 -9.90 1.96 -5.87
C THR A 108 -10.29 3.29 -5.21
N THR A 109 -10.82 4.25 -5.97
CA THR A 109 -11.51 5.41 -5.39
C THR A 109 -12.88 4.99 -4.85
N TRP A 110 -13.41 5.69 -3.85
CA TRP A 110 -14.75 5.41 -3.32
C TRP A 110 -15.82 5.43 -4.41
N ALA A 111 -15.77 6.42 -5.32
CA ALA A 111 -16.70 6.53 -6.44
C ALA A 111 -16.59 5.36 -7.42
N SER A 112 -15.38 4.91 -7.77
CA SER A 112 -15.17 3.70 -8.59
C SER A 112 -15.70 2.44 -7.94
N LEU A 113 -15.51 2.29 -6.63
CA LEU A 113 -16.01 1.12 -5.91
C LEU A 113 -17.53 1.13 -5.85
N GLU A 114 -18.15 2.29 -5.63
CA GLU A 114 -19.61 2.45 -5.62
C GLU A 114 -20.24 2.11 -6.98
N GLU A 115 -19.60 2.51 -8.09
CA GLU A 115 -20.14 2.26 -9.42
C GLU A 115 -19.91 0.82 -9.93
N HIS A 116 -18.80 0.19 -9.53
CA HIS A 116 -18.30 -1.03 -10.22
C HIS A 116 -18.17 -2.27 -9.32
N THR A 117 -18.66 -2.22 -8.08
CA THR A 117 -18.67 -3.37 -7.18
C THR A 117 -20.05 -3.55 -6.53
N ALA A 118 -20.32 -4.74 -5.99
CA ALA A 118 -21.59 -5.04 -5.34
C ALA A 118 -21.42 -5.79 -4.01
N PRO A 119 -22.41 -5.71 -3.11
CA PRO A 119 -22.43 -6.50 -1.90
C PRO A 119 -22.47 -8.02 -2.20
N PRO A 120 -22.05 -8.86 -1.24
CA PRO A 120 -21.59 -8.50 0.10
C PRO A 120 -20.18 -7.89 0.10
N TYR A 121 -19.98 -6.91 0.98
CA TYR A 121 -18.65 -6.38 1.30
C TYR A 121 -18.18 -7.03 2.61
N THR A 122 -17.28 -8.00 2.52
CA THR A 122 -16.73 -8.66 3.71
C THR A 122 -15.38 -8.05 4.07
N LEU A 123 -15.34 -7.36 5.20
CA LEU A 123 -14.14 -6.79 5.78
C LEU A 123 -13.49 -7.82 6.69
N SER A 124 -12.27 -8.24 6.37
CA SER A 124 -11.44 -9.04 7.26
C SER A 124 -10.40 -8.15 7.93
N LEU A 125 -10.18 -8.34 9.24
CA LEU A 125 -9.10 -7.69 9.97
C LEU A 125 -7.79 -7.88 9.21
N LYS A 126 -7.07 -6.78 8.97
CA LYS A 126 -5.77 -6.87 8.33
C LYS A 126 -4.72 -7.19 9.40
N SER A 127 -4.52 -8.47 9.67
CA SER A 127 -3.44 -8.94 10.53
C SER A 127 -2.07 -8.38 10.09
N ASN A 128 -1.21 -8.21 11.07
CA ASN A 128 0.10 -7.57 11.01
C ASN A 128 1.20 -8.60 11.29
N GLY A 129 1.51 -9.43 10.30
CA GLY A 129 2.53 -10.47 10.43
C GLY A 129 3.20 -10.73 9.09
N CYS A 130 3.45 -12.01 8.82
CA CYS A 130 4.00 -12.46 7.55
C CYS A 130 3.13 -13.53 6.88
N ILE A 131 2.90 -13.36 5.58
CA ILE A 131 2.04 -14.27 4.83
C ILE A 131 2.70 -15.64 4.64
N ILE A 132 1.92 -16.68 4.93
CA ILE A 132 2.25 -18.09 4.75
C ILE A 132 1.22 -18.71 3.80
N PHE A 133 1.72 -19.46 2.83
CA PHE A 133 0.91 -20.25 1.92
C PHE A 133 1.10 -21.73 2.20
N ILE A 134 0.01 -22.47 2.26
CA ILE A 134 -0.03 -23.90 2.52
C ILE A 134 -0.83 -24.55 1.40
N ALA A 135 -0.23 -25.47 0.67
CA ALA A 135 -0.89 -26.19 -0.41
C ALA A 135 -0.43 -27.64 -0.46
N ALA A 136 -1.15 -28.48 -1.20
CA ALA A 136 -0.74 -29.85 -1.45
C ALA A 136 0.29 -29.93 -2.58
N LEU A 137 1.45 -30.51 -2.30
CA LEU A 137 2.49 -30.85 -3.28
C LEU A 137 2.14 -32.13 -4.05
N THR A 138 1.61 -33.11 -3.31
CA THR A 138 1.02 -34.37 -3.76
C THR A 138 -0.24 -34.62 -2.94
N PRO A 139 -1.05 -35.66 -3.21
CA PRO A 139 -2.20 -35.99 -2.36
C PRO A 139 -1.85 -36.25 -0.88
N THR A 140 -0.58 -36.48 -0.55
CA THR A 140 -0.15 -36.86 0.81
C THR A 140 0.93 -35.93 1.39
N LYS A 141 1.45 -34.97 0.63
CA LYS A 141 2.54 -34.09 1.07
C LYS A 141 2.15 -32.64 0.93
N LEU A 142 2.44 -31.83 1.95
CA LEU A 142 2.26 -30.39 1.87
C LEU A 142 3.48 -29.68 1.28
N VAL A 143 3.25 -28.45 0.84
CA VAL A 143 4.26 -27.43 0.66
C VAL A 143 3.83 -26.19 1.44
N VAL A 144 4.74 -25.71 2.30
CA VAL A 144 4.58 -24.47 3.07
C VAL A 144 5.58 -23.45 2.54
N THR A 145 5.09 -22.27 2.16
CA THR A 145 5.92 -21.20 1.62
C THR A 145 5.63 -19.88 2.31
N SER A 146 6.64 -19.02 2.37
CA SER A 146 6.44 -17.59 2.60
C SER A 146 6.07 -16.91 1.28
N LYS A 147 5.99 -15.57 1.27
CA LYS A 147 5.65 -14.81 0.06
C LYS A 147 6.40 -15.23 -1.22
N HIS A 148 7.70 -15.52 -1.13
CA HIS A 148 8.54 -15.79 -2.31
C HIS A 148 9.57 -16.92 -2.13
N SER A 149 9.59 -17.61 -1.00
CA SER A 149 10.57 -18.67 -0.72
C SER A 149 9.96 -19.79 0.12
N LEU A 150 10.57 -20.97 0.04
CA LEU A 150 10.26 -22.15 0.82
C LEU A 150 11.54 -22.80 1.36
N GLY A 151 11.41 -23.57 2.43
CA GLY A 151 12.54 -24.22 3.08
C GLY A 151 13.53 -23.25 3.75
N PRO A 152 14.74 -23.73 4.08
CA PRO A 152 15.80 -22.92 4.69
C PRO A 152 16.29 -21.79 3.78
N VAL A 153 16.71 -20.67 4.38
CA VAL A 153 17.31 -19.53 3.67
C VAL A 153 18.64 -19.20 4.34
N GLY A 154 19.74 -19.20 3.58
CA GLY A 154 21.11 -19.22 4.12
C GLY A 154 21.52 -18.10 5.07
N ASN A 155 20.75 -16.99 5.14
CA ASN A 155 21.03 -15.86 6.02
C ASN A 155 20.10 -15.78 7.24
N SER A 156 19.26 -16.79 7.50
CA SER A 156 18.33 -16.82 8.64
C SER A 156 18.39 -18.17 9.34
N PRO A 157 18.46 -18.23 10.69
CA PRO A 157 18.42 -19.48 11.43
C PRO A 157 17.08 -20.22 11.25
N LEU A 158 15.99 -19.47 11.06
CA LEU A 158 14.66 -19.98 10.78
C LEU A 158 14.03 -19.13 9.68
N SER A 159 13.57 -19.75 8.59
CA SER A 159 12.84 -19.02 7.55
C SER A 159 11.38 -18.82 7.95
N HIS A 160 10.73 -17.81 7.35
CA HIS A 160 9.30 -17.56 7.58
C HIS A 160 8.45 -18.79 7.19
N ALA A 161 8.82 -19.49 6.12
CA ALA A 161 8.15 -20.72 5.70
C ALA A 161 8.27 -21.82 6.76
N GLN A 162 9.47 -22.00 7.33
CA GLN A 162 9.70 -23.00 8.38
C GLN A 162 9.01 -22.64 9.70
N ALA A 163 8.95 -21.34 10.05
CA ALA A 163 8.19 -20.88 11.21
C ALA A 163 6.69 -21.16 11.05
N GLY A 164 6.13 -20.89 9.86
CA GLY A 164 4.75 -21.23 9.53
C GLY A 164 4.50 -22.75 9.55
N GLU A 165 5.42 -23.55 9.00
CA GLU A 165 5.34 -25.01 9.01
C GLU A 165 5.38 -25.57 10.45
N ALA A 166 6.23 -25.02 11.32
CA ALA A 166 6.29 -25.42 12.73
C ALA A 166 4.96 -25.15 13.46
N TRP A 167 4.34 -24.00 13.21
CA TRP A 167 3.01 -23.69 13.76
C TRP A 167 1.93 -24.63 13.23
N LEU A 168 1.95 -24.95 11.93
CA LEU A 168 1.01 -25.90 11.33
C LEU A 168 1.13 -27.28 11.99
N ARG A 169 2.36 -27.79 12.14
CA ARG A 169 2.60 -29.09 12.80
C ARG A 169 2.08 -29.12 14.23
N LYS A 170 2.26 -28.03 14.99
CA LYS A 170 1.71 -27.89 16.35
C LYS A 170 0.18 -27.98 16.38
N TYR A 171 -0.51 -27.43 15.38
CA TYR A 171 -1.98 -27.52 15.29
C TYR A 171 -2.44 -28.94 14.95
N LEU A 172 -1.79 -29.59 13.99
CA LEU A 172 -2.09 -30.96 13.60
C LEU A 172 -1.87 -31.94 14.77
N GLU A 173 -0.75 -31.81 15.48
CA GLU A 173 -0.44 -32.59 16.68
C GLU A 173 -1.51 -32.40 17.77
N LYS A 174 -1.87 -31.15 18.07
CA LYS A 174 -2.91 -30.83 19.06
C LYS A 174 -4.28 -31.41 18.70
N LEU A 175 -4.60 -31.53 17.42
CA LEU A 175 -5.87 -32.07 16.92
C LEU A 175 -5.80 -33.57 16.59
N GLU A 176 -4.66 -34.23 16.83
CA GLU A 176 -4.42 -35.63 16.45
C GLU A 176 -4.68 -35.92 14.95
N LYS A 177 -4.46 -34.91 14.10
CA LYS A 177 -4.60 -35.01 12.64
C LYS A 177 -3.24 -35.20 11.97
N LYS A 178 -3.21 -35.83 10.80
CA LYS A 178 -1.98 -36.05 10.05
C LYS A 178 -1.78 -34.99 8.97
N GLU A 179 -0.53 -34.79 8.57
CA GLU A 179 -0.18 -33.88 7.46
C GLU A 179 -0.80 -34.35 6.15
N GLU A 180 -0.82 -35.67 5.94
CA GLU A 180 -1.41 -36.33 4.78
C GLU A 180 -2.90 -36.01 4.63
N ASP A 181 -3.64 -35.88 5.74
CA ASP A 181 -5.07 -35.57 5.72
C ASP A 181 -5.31 -34.16 5.19
N LEU A 182 -4.53 -33.18 5.67
CA LEU A 182 -4.60 -31.80 5.20
C LEU A 182 -4.18 -31.69 3.73
N ALA A 183 -3.14 -32.44 3.34
CA ALA A 183 -2.68 -32.51 1.95
C ALA A 183 -3.77 -33.07 1.04
N ALA A 184 -4.48 -34.13 1.45
CA ALA A 184 -5.55 -34.73 0.68
C ALA A 184 -6.70 -33.73 0.44
N VAL A 185 -7.13 -32.99 1.48
CA VAL A 185 -8.19 -31.98 1.34
C VAL A 185 -7.77 -30.84 0.41
N LEU A 186 -6.58 -30.25 0.64
CA LEU A 186 -6.07 -29.17 -0.21
C LEU A 186 -5.84 -29.62 -1.66
N TRP A 187 -5.47 -30.89 -1.86
CA TRP A 187 -5.35 -31.51 -3.18
C TRP A 187 -6.71 -31.63 -3.85
N GLU A 188 -7.69 -32.30 -3.23
CA GLU A 188 -9.01 -32.54 -3.81
C GLU A 188 -9.74 -31.25 -4.19
N LYS A 189 -9.64 -30.24 -3.33
CA LYS A 189 -10.27 -28.93 -3.54
C LYS A 189 -9.49 -28.03 -4.49
N ASN A 190 -8.25 -28.40 -4.83
CA ASN A 190 -7.31 -27.59 -5.59
C ASN A 190 -7.06 -26.20 -4.96
N TRP A 191 -6.85 -26.19 -3.64
CA TRP A 191 -6.73 -24.96 -2.85
C TRP A 191 -5.31 -24.66 -2.39
N THR A 192 -5.05 -23.37 -2.20
CA THR A 192 -3.99 -22.83 -1.36
C THR A 192 -4.64 -22.18 -0.14
N ALA A 193 -4.33 -22.68 1.06
CA ALA A 193 -4.64 -22.01 2.31
C ALA A 193 -3.65 -20.87 2.54
N ILE A 194 -4.16 -19.71 2.97
CA ILE A 194 -3.41 -18.48 3.13
C ILE A 194 -3.63 -17.95 4.53
N ALA A 195 -2.55 -17.91 5.29
CA ALA A 195 -2.55 -17.43 6.65
C ALA A 195 -1.53 -16.30 6.84
N GLU A 196 -1.75 -15.49 7.85
CA GLU A 196 -0.76 -14.54 8.37
C GLU A 196 -0.18 -15.15 9.64
N LEU A 197 1.14 -15.39 9.65
CA LEU A 197 1.85 -15.78 10.87
C LEU A 197 2.11 -14.53 11.71
N CYS A 198 1.49 -14.50 12.89
CA CYS A 198 1.61 -13.45 13.88
C CYS A 198 2.25 -14.05 15.14
N ASP A 199 3.55 -13.82 15.33
CA ASP A 199 4.30 -14.40 16.44
C ASP A 199 5.48 -13.49 16.83
N ASP A 200 5.27 -12.67 17.85
CA ASP A 200 6.29 -11.74 18.36
C ASP A 200 7.55 -12.47 18.89
N SER A 201 7.43 -13.75 19.27
CA SER A 201 8.56 -14.60 19.67
C SER A 201 9.39 -15.07 18.48
N PHE A 202 8.83 -15.05 17.27
CA PHE A 202 9.53 -15.25 16.00
C PHE A 202 9.99 -13.92 15.38
N GLU A 203 9.09 -12.99 15.06
CA GLU A 203 9.40 -11.66 14.52
C GLU A 203 8.32 -10.63 14.93
N GLU A 204 8.72 -9.56 15.62
CA GLU A 204 7.81 -8.44 15.93
C GLU A 204 7.62 -7.54 14.70
N HIS A 205 6.36 -7.16 14.43
CA HIS A 205 6.02 -6.27 13.33
C HIS A 205 5.79 -4.81 13.77
N VAL A 206 4.53 -4.37 13.84
CA VAL A 206 4.13 -3.04 14.33
C VAL A 206 3.20 -3.20 15.51
N LEU A 207 2.19 -4.07 15.40
CA LEU A 207 1.25 -4.36 16.48
C LEU A 207 1.70 -5.63 17.20
N GLY A 208 1.54 -5.65 18.52
CA GLY A 208 1.88 -6.82 19.32
C GLY A 208 0.73 -7.82 19.37
N TYR A 209 1.08 -9.08 19.59
CA TYR A 209 0.14 -10.19 19.73
C TYR A 209 0.23 -10.79 21.12
N SER A 210 -0.92 -10.95 21.75
CA SER A 210 -1.03 -11.70 22.99
C SER A 210 -0.84 -13.21 22.71
N PRO A 211 -0.43 -14.00 23.72
CA PRO A 211 -0.13 -15.43 23.53
C PRO A 211 -1.27 -16.23 22.89
N GLU A 212 -2.52 -15.90 23.18
CA GLU A 212 -3.71 -16.55 22.62
C GLU A 212 -3.98 -16.21 21.15
N LYS A 213 -3.41 -15.12 20.65
CA LYS A 213 -3.48 -14.70 19.23
C LYS A 213 -2.20 -14.99 18.46
N THR A 214 -1.22 -15.59 19.12
CA THR A 214 0.05 -15.95 18.48
C THR A 214 -0.13 -17.23 17.67
N GLY A 215 0.16 -17.16 16.36
CA GLY A 215 0.03 -18.29 15.45
C GLY A 215 -0.39 -17.91 14.02
N LEU A 216 -0.99 -18.85 13.29
CA LEU A 216 -1.43 -18.67 11.90
C LEU A 216 -2.91 -18.22 11.87
N HIS A 217 -3.13 -16.97 11.50
CA HIS A 217 -4.45 -16.40 11.25
C HIS A 217 -4.88 -16.75 9.83
N LEU A 218 -5.78 -17.72 9.66
CA LEU A 218 -6.25 -18.10 8.34
C LEU A 218 -7.19 -17.01 7.83
N HIS A 219 -6.84 -16.45 6.68
CA HIS A 219 -7.65 -15.42 6.03
C HIS A 219 -8.10 -15.81 4.63
N GLY A 220 -7.64 -16.91 4.02
CA GLY A 220 -8.33 -17.35 2.81
C GLY A 220 -7.90 -18.67 2.22
N LEU A 221 -8.72 -19.10 1.26
CA LEU A 221 -8.54 -20.32 0.49
C LEU A 221 -8.70 -19.92 -0.98
N ASN A 222 -7.60 -20.00 -1.74
CA ASN A 222 -7.60 -19.65 -3.15
C ASN A 222 -7.57 -20.89 -4.02
N VAL A 223 -8.33 -20.88 -5.11
CA VAL A 223 -8.20 -21.90 -6.16
C VAL A 223 -6.86 -21.72 -6.86
N ARG A 224 -6.15 -22.81 -7.11
CA ARG A 224 -4.89 -22.82 -7.86
C ARG A 224 -5.17 -22.81 -9.37
N SER A 225 -5.50 -21.63 -9.87
CA SER A 225 -5.81 -21.36 -11.28
C SER A 225 -5.22 -20.02 -11.72
N LYS A 226 -5.16 -19.82 -13.04
CA LYS A 226 -4.79 -18.57 -13.71
C LYS A 226 -5.64 -17.40 -13.22
N GLU A 227 -6.96 -17.57 -13.28
CA GLU A 227 -7.91 -16.57 -12.81
C GLU A 227 -7.97 -16.56 -11.28
N PHE A 228 -8.22 -15.38 -10.70
CA PHE A 228 -8.39 -15.25 -9.26
C PHE A 228 -9.78 -15.71 -8.82
N ALA A 229 -9.81 -16.79 -8.04
CA ALA A 229 -10.99 -17.23 -7.32
C ALA A 229 -10.62 -17.58 -5.88
N THR A 230 -11.40 -17.08 -4.93
CA THR A 230 -11.19 -17.25 -3.50
C THR A 230 -12.50 -17.64 -2.83
N MET A 231 -12.42 -18.48 -1.80
CA MET A 231 -13.60 -18.96 -1.08
C MET A 231 -14.20 -17.85 -0.20
N PRO A 232 -15.54 -17.86 0.00
CA PRO A 232 -16.19 -16.97 0.95
C PRO A 232 -15.73 -17.24 2.39
N HIS A 233 -15.90 -16.26 3.27
CA HIS A 233 -15.32 -16.29 4.61
C HIS A 233 -15.89 -17.36 5.53
N ASP A 234 -17.16 -17.73 5.36
CA ASP A 234 -17.78 -18.84 6.07
C ASP A 234 -17.05 -20.18 5.80
N VAL A 235 -16.66 -20.44 4.55
CA VAL A 235 -15.84 -21.60 4.18
C VAL A 235 -14.43 -21.51 4.76
N VAL A 236 -13.85 -20.31 4.79
CA VAL A 236 -12.52 -20.07 5.39
C VAL A 236 -12.55 -20.30 6.89
N ASP A 237 -13.58 -19.79 7.58
CA ASP A 237 -13.74 -19.92 9.03
C ASP A 237 -14.00 -21.38 9.43
N ALA A 238 -14.84 -22.10 8.68
CA ALA A 238 -15.06 -23.52 8.88
C ALA A 238 -13.76 -24.33 8.71
N PHE A 239 -12.96 -24.01 7.68
CA PHE A 239 -11.66 -24.64 7.48
C PHE A 239 -10.67 -24.28 8.60
N ALA A 240 -10.70 -23.04 9.09
CA ALA A 240 -9.86 -22.63 10.19
C ALA A 240 -10.18 -23.41 11.48
N GLU A 241 -11.46 -23.56 11.80
CA GLU A 241 -11.94 -24.35 12.94
C GLU A 241 -11.56 -25.83 12.80
N GLU A 242 -11.78 -26.41 11.62
CA GLU A 242 -11.49 -27.81 11.36
C GLU A 242 -10.00 -28.15 11.52
N TRP A 243 -9.11 -27.25 11.12
CA TRP A 243 -7.65 -27.50 11.08
C TRP A 243 -6.86 -26.74 12.15
N GLY A 244 -7.55 -26.07 13.07
CA GLY A 244 -6.94 -25.44 14.25
C GLY A 244 -6.26 -24.10 14.00
N PHE A 245 -6.51 -23.47 12.85
CA PHE A 245 -6.04 -22.11 12.58
C PHE A 245 -6.79 -21.08 13.43
N ILE A 246 -6.17 -19.91 13.62
CA ILE A 246 -6.86 -18.77 14.23
C ILE A 246 -7.78 -18.15 13.18
N LYS A 247 -9.07 -18.00 13.48
CA LYS A 247 -10.02 -17.31 12.61
C LYS A 247 -9.68 -15.83 12.51
N THR A 248 -9.68 -15.29 11.29
CA THR A 248 -9.52 -13.86 11.07
C THR A 248 -10.86 -13.16 11.33
N PRO A 249 -10.97 -12.21 12.28
CA PRO A 249 -12.23 -11.52 12.54
C PRO A 249 -12.78 -10.83 11.29
N THR A 250 -14.08 -10.97 11.04
CA THR A 250 -14.75 -10.38 9.88
C THR A 250 -16.02 -9.61 10.23
N LYS A 251 -16.40 -8.70 9.33
CA LYS A 251 -17.70 -8.00 9.34
C LYS A 251 -18.20 -7.90 7.90
N THR A 252 -19.45 -8.27 7.67
CA THR A 252 -20.09 -8.13 6.35
C THR A 252 -21.03 -6.93 6.36
N LEU A 253 -20.94 -6.12 5.31
CA LEU A 253 -21.74 -4.92 5.08
C LEU A 253 -22.39 -4.97 3.70
N ASN A 254 -23.49 -4.26 3.52
CA ASN A 254 -24.34 -4.37 2.33
C ASN A 254 -24.15 -3.21 1.34
N SER A 255 -23.33 -2.21 1.67
CA SER A 255 -23.01 -1.10 0.77
C SER A 255 -21.60 -0.57 0.97
N ILE A 256 -21.02 0.02 -0.08
CA ILE A 256 -19.72 0.69 0.02
C ILE A 256 -19.75 1.89 0.97
N LYS A 257 -20.93 2.53 1.11
CA LYS A 257 -21.15 3.62 2.06
C LYS A 257 -20.99 3.13 3.49
N GLU A 258 -21.63 2.02 3.84
CA GLU A 258 -21.45 1.38 5.16
C GLU A 258 -19.98 0.99 5.39
N VAL A 259 -19.29 0.44 4.38
CA VAL A 259 -17.85 0.13 4.46
C VAL A 259 -17.06 1.38 4.84
N LYS A 260 -17.29 2.49 4.14
CA LYS A 260 -16.59 3.76 4.42
C LYS A 260 -16.89 4.25 5.84
N GLU A 261 -18.16 4.35 6.22
CA GLU A 261 -18.58 4.82 7.55
C GLU A 261 -17.99 3.98 8.68
N PHE A 262 -18.06 2.65 8.55
CA PHE A 262 -17.47 1.73 9.52
C PHE A 262 -15.94 1.89 9.63
N THR A 263 -15.24 1.96 8.49
CA THR A 263 -13.79 2.13 8.52
C THR A 263 -13.36 3.51 9.02
N ASP A 264 -14.13 4.57 8.75
CA ASP A 264 -13.88 5.92 9.28
C ASP A 264 -14.05 5.96 10.81
N GLU A 265 -15.00 5.19 11.36
CA GLU A 265 -15.18 5.04 12.80
C GLU A 265 -14.02 4.27 13.45
N CYS A 266 -13.64 3.11 12.91
CA CYS A 266 -12.48 2.36 13.39
C CYS A 266 -11.18 3.18 13.30
N ALA A 267 -11.01 3.98 12.25
CA ALA A 267 -9.84 4.84 12.09
C ALA A 267 -9.76 5.92 13.20
N LYS A 268 -10.90 6.49 13.61
CA LYS A 268 -10.97 7.49 14.68
C LYS A 268 -10.64 6.88 16.04
N ASN A 269 -11.12 5.66 16.28
CA ASN A 269 -10.92 4.97 17.55
C ASN A 269 -9.52 4.31 17.64
N GLY A 270 -8.92 3.98 16.49
CA GLY A 270 -7.65 3.25 16.40
C GLY A 270 -7.77 1.76 16.75
N GLU A 271 -8.97 1.28 17.05
CA GLU A 271 -9.27 -0.08 17.48
C GLU A 271 -10.55 -0.64 16.87
N TRP A 272 -10.65 -1.98 16.86
CA TRP A 272 -11.87 -2.71 16.57
C TRP A 272 -11.98 -3.92 17.50
N ASN A 273 -13.12 -4.07 18.18
CA ASN A 273 -13.34 -5.09 19.22
C ASN A 273 -12.31 -5.03 20.37
N GLY A 274 -11.89 -3.83 20.76
CA GLY A 274 -10.90 -3.60 21.83
C GLY A 274 -9.45 -3.91 21.42
N GLU A 275 -9.18 -4.01 20.13
CA GLU A 275 -7.84 -4.32 19.60
C GLU A 275 -7.37 -3.27 18.61
N ALA A 276 -6.12 -2.83 18.78
CA ALA A 276 -5.47 -1.94 17.83
C ALA A 276 -5.47 -2.55 16.42
N VAL A 277 -5.84 -1.77 15.41
CA VAL A 277 -6.04 -2.25 14.04
C VAL A 277 -5.25 -1.40 13.04
N GLU A 278 -4.51 -2.05 12.12
CA GLU A 278 -3.85 -1.36 10.99
C GLU A 278 -4.87 -0.95 9.91
N GLY A 279 -5.98 -1.68 9.83
CA GLY A 279 -7.03 -1.49 8.84
C GLY A 279 -7.70 -2.81 8.46
N PHE A 280 -8.36 -2.79 7.31
CA PHE A 280 -9.16 -3.91 6.80
C PHE A 280 -8.78 -4.24 5.37
N VAL A 281 -8.90 -5.53 5.03
CA VAL A 281 -9.01 -5.97 3.63
C VAL A 281 -10.48 -6.22 3.35
N VAL A 282 -11.02 -5.55 2.35
CA VAL A 282 -12.43 -5.65 1.95
C VAL A 282 -12.53 -6.54 0.71
N ARG A 283 -13.41 -7.53 0.76
CA ARG A 283 -13.70 -8.47 -0.32
C ARG A 283 -15.08 -8.19 -0.89
N THR A 284 -15.16 -8.16 -2.21
CA THR A 284 -16.38 -7.95 -2.99
C THR A 284 -16.16 -8.59 -4.37
N HIS A 285 -17.01 -8.29 -5.34
CA HIS A 285 -16.88 -8.71 -6.73
C HIS A 285 -17.18 -7.54 -7.68
N VAL A 286 -16.64 -7.63 -8.90
CA VAL A 286 -16.86 -6.64 -9.95
C VAL A 286 -18.23 -6.85 -10.61
N THR A 287 -18.98 -5.78 -10.86
CA THR A 287 -20.30 -5.82 -11.51
C THR A 287 -20.26 -5.53 -13.01
N GLU A 288 -21.39 -5.75 -13.69
CA GLU A 288 -21.62 -5.40 -15.10
C GLU A 288 -22.09 -3.92 -15.25
N PRO A 289 -21.72 -3.22 -16.34
CA PRO A 289 -20.89 -3.70 -17.44
C PRO A 289 -19.44 -3.96 -17.00
N PRO A 290 -18.80 -5.03 -17.51
CA PRO A 290 -17.51 -5.48 -17.01
C PRO A 290 -16.45 -4.43 -17.33
N THR A 291 -15.47 -4.32 -16.46
CA THR A 291 -14.43 -3.32 -16.58
C THR A 291 -13.38 -3.74 -17.61
N SER A 292 -13.67 -3.56 -18.90
CA SER A 292 -12.63 -3.66 -19.94
C SER A 292 -12.71 -2.51 -20.95
N GLY A 293 -11.60 -1.76 -21.04
CA GLY A 293 -11.24 -0.97 -22.22
C GLY A 293 -11.60 0.52 -22.21
N ARG A 294 -10.68 1.36 -21.71
CA ARG A 294 -10.45 2.68 -22.32
C ARG A 294 -8.96 2.91 -22.52
N ASN A 295 -8.65 3.47 -23.68
CA ASN A 295 -7.33 3.76 -24.21
C ASN A 295 -6.55 4.74 -23.30
N PRO A 296 -5.32 4.44 -22.85
CA PRO A 296 -4.56 5.27 -21.88
C PRO A 296 -4.15 6.66 -22.39
N ASN A 297 -4.47 7.03 -23.63
CA ASN A 297 -4.19 8.34 -24.21
C ASN A 297 -5.30 9.40 -24.08
N LYS A 298 -6.34 9.19 -23.25
CA LYS A 298 -7.33 10.23 -22.94
C LYS A 298 -7.25 10.70 -21.48
N GLY A 299 -6.53 11.82 -21.29
CA GLY A 299 -6.86 12.88 -20.33
C GLY A 299 -6.59 12.59 -18.85
N LYS A 300 -5.63 13.32 -18.28
CA LYS A 300 -5.38 13.43 -16.83
C LYS A 300 -6.60 13.98 -16.09
N ASP A 301 -6.94 13.35 -14.98
CA ASP A 301 -8.06 13.67 -14.10
C ASP A 301 -7.98 15.09 -13.51
N LYS A 302 -9.14 15.75 -13.53
CA LYS A 302 -9.58 16.77 -12.58
C LYS A 302 -10.82 16.22 -11.89
N GLU A 303 -10.99 16.53 -10.60
CA GLU A 303 -12.24 16.28 -9.84
C GLU A 303 -13.46 16.61 -10.69
N GLY A 304 -14.28 15.58 -10.94
CA GLY A 304 -15.39 15.60 -11.91
C GLY A 304 -15.30 14.54 -13.02
N SER A 305 -14.28 13.66 -13.02
CA SER A 305 -14.15 12.58 -14.02
C SER A 305 -15.03 11.35 -13.71
N THR A 306 -15.45 10.67 -14.77
CA THR A 306 -16.17 9.39 -14.71
C THR A 306 -15.36 8.36 -13.91
N PRO A 307 -15.97 7.60 -12.99
CA PRO A 307 -15.26 6.59 -12.21
C PRO A 307 -14.44 5.63 -13.08
N ALA A 308 -13.20 5.42 -12.65
CA ALA A 308 -12.26 4.62 -13.42
C ALA A 308 -12.55 3.13 -13.24
N ARG A 309 -12.48 2.39 -14.35
CA ARG A 309 -12.77 0.96 -14.46
C ARG A 309 -11.59 0.12 -13.98
N SER A 310 -11.87 -0.99 -13.30
CA SER A 310 -10.86 -1.97 -12.86
C SER A 310 -10.29 -2.80 -14.04
N PRO A 311 -9.17 -3.51 -13.89
CA PRO A 311 -8.68 -4.43 -14.93
C PRO A 311 -9.36 -5.83 -14.88
N TYR A 312 -10.28 -6.07 -13.94
CA TYR A 312 -10.90 -7.37 -13.72
C TYR A 312 -12.14 -7.56 -14.62
N LYS A 313 -12.51 -8.82 -14.88
CA LYS A 313 -13.77 -9.15 -15.55
C LYS A 313 -14.93 -9.01 -14.55
N ALA A 314 -16.16 -8.79 -15.03
CA ALA A 314 -17.32 -8.88 -14.16
C ALA A 314 -17.41 -10.28 -13.52
N GLY A 315 -17.93 -10.33 -12.31
CA GLY A 315 -18.00 -11.54 -11.48
C GLY A 315 -16.66 -11.94 -10.83
N SER A 316 -15.53 -11.34 -11.21
CA SER A 316 -14.24 -11.64 -10.56
C SER A 316 -14.24 -11.20 -9.09
N SER A 317 -13.63 -12.02 -8.23
CA SER A 317 -13.33 -11.63 -6.85
C SER A 317 -12.44 -10.38 -6.84
N PHE A 318 -12.81 -9.38 -6.06
CA PHE A 318 -12.14 -8.09 -6.03
C PHE A 318 -11.84 -7.65 -4.61
N PHE A 319 -10.57 -7.33 -4.35
CA PHE A 319 -10.10 -6.94 -3.03
C PHE A 319 -9.57 -5.51 -3.08
N PHE A 320 -9.81 -4.76 -2.02
CA PHE A 320 -9.12 -3.50 -1.73
C PHE A 320 -8.81 -3.43 -0.23
N LYS A 321 -7.91 -2.53 0.16
CA LYS A 321 -7.56 -2.32 1.57
C LYS A 321 -7.92 -0.92 2.01
N VAL A 322 -8.42 -0.79 3.23
CA VAL A 322 -8.59 0.48 3.92
C VAL A 322 -7.64 0.46 5.10
N LYS A 323 -6.55 1.24 5.01
CA LYS A 323 -5.53 1.32 6.07
C LYS A 323 -5.69 2.60 6.86
N PHE A 324 -5.40 2.50 8.15
CA PHE A 324 -5.37 3.64 9.05
C PHE A 324 -3.94 4.16 9.12
N ASP A 325 -3.79 5.46 8.85
CA ASP A 325 -2.49 6.10 8.90
C ASP A 325 -2.01 6.25 10.35
N GLU A 326 -2.89 6.67 11.26
CA GLU A 326 -2.54 6.90 12.67
C GLU A 326 -3.08 5.82 13.61
N PRO A 327 -2.36 5.48 14.69
CA PRO A 327 -0.93 5.79 14.95
C PRO A 327 0.04 4.84 14.23
N TYR A 328 -0.48 3.94 13.40
CA TYR A 328 0.28 2.84 12.78
C TYR A 328 1.49 3.30 11.95
N MET A 329 1.32 4.28 11.06
CA MET A 329 2.38 4.78 10.19
C MET A 329 3.49 5.45 10.98
N MET A 330 3.14 6.13 12.08
CA MET A 330 4.12 6.70 13.00
C MET A 330 4.97 5.61 13.66
N TYR A 331 4.35 4.55 14.18
CA TYR A 331 5.09 3.42 14.79
C TYR A 331 5.96 2.69 13.78
N ARG A 332 5.48 2.54 12.54
CA ARG A 332 6.27 2.00 11.45
C ARG A 332 7.48 2.90 11.18
N ASP A 333 7.30 4.21 11.10
CA ASP A 333 8.41 5.14 10.89
C ASP A 333 9.45 5.04 12.02
N TRP A 334 9.01 4.97 13.28
CA TRP A 334 9.87 4.77 14.45
C TRP A 334 10.71 3.48 14.34
N ARG A 335 10.10 2.36 13.96
CA ARG A 335 10.83 1.12 13.71
C ARG A 335 11.91 1.30 12.65
N GLU A 336 11.56 1.88 11.50
CA GLU A 336 12.47 2.00 10.38
C GLU A 336 13.60 3.00 10.63
N VAL A 337 13.36 4.11 11.33
CA VAL A 337 14.43 5.05 11.70
C VAL A 337 15.39 4.40 12.71
N THR A 338 14.89 3.64 13.68
CA THR A 338 15.77 2.91 14.63
C THR A 338 16.61 1.86 13.92
N LYS A 339 16.04 1.08 12.99
CA LYS A 339 16.81 0.15 12.16
C LYS A 339 17.89 0.88 11.35
N THR A 340 17.55 2.04 10.77
CA THR A 340 18.51 2.86 10.01
C THR A 340 19.64 3.35 10.90
N LEU A 341 19.34 3.85 12.11
CA LEU A 341 20.34 4.32 13.08
C LEU A 341 21.31 3.21 13.49
N LEU A 342 20.81 2.00 13.74
CA LEU A 342 21.61 0.84 14.13
C LEU A 342 22.48 0.30 12.99
N SER A 343 22.01 0.39 11.74
CA SER A 343 22.75 -0.05 10.55
C SER A 343 23.72 0.99 9.99
N SER A 344 23.68 2.23 10.51
CA SER A 344 24.46 3.34 9.97
C SER A 344 25.93 3.23 10.33
N LYS A 345 26.79 3.24 9.30
CA LYS A 345 28.26 3.29 9.45
C LYS A 345 28.75 4.62 10.03
N SER A 346 27.93 5.68 10.02
CA SER A 346 28.30 7.03 10.46
C SER A 346 27.95 7.35 11.92
N GLY A 347 27.73 6.33 12.75
CA GLY A 347 27.67 6.48 14.22
C GLY A 347 26.38 7.10 14.76
N MET A 348 25.21 6.51 14.45
CA MET A 348 23.89 6.97 14.93
C MET A 348 23.61 8.46 14.68
N ASN A 349 24.09 9.01 13.56
CA ASN A 349 23.85 10.40 13.20
C ASN A 349 22.42 10.58 12.61
N PRO A 350 21.53 11.38 13.24
CA PRO A 350 20.17 11.60 12.75
C PRO A 350 20.07 12.26 11.36
N SER A 351 21.12 12.95 10.90
CA SER A 351 21.13 13.62 9.59
C SER A 351 21.04 12.65 8.39
N GLY A 352 21.39 11.38 8.60
CA GLY A 352 21.26 10.33 7.59
C GLY A 352 19.83 9.76 7.45
N LEU A 353 18.88 10.17 8.29
CA LEU A 353 17.52 9.65 8.25
C LEU A 353 16.69 10.26 7.11
N PRO A 354 15.78 9.49 6.49
CA PRO A 354 14.92 10.00 5.43
C PRO A 354 14.05 11.17 5.91
N LYS A 355 14.19 12.34 5.26
CA LYS A 355 13.41 13.55 5.58
C LYS A 355 11.90 13.31 5.56
N SER A 356 11.41 12.38 4.73
CA SER A 356 9.99 12.04 4.65
C SER A 356 9.42 11.49 5.96
N LYS A 357 10.22 10.76 6.75
CA LYS A 357 9.83 10.14 8.03
C LYS A 357 10.01 11.08 9.24
N MET A 358 10.85 12.11 9.09
CA MET A 358 11.20 13.08 10.14
C MET A 358 10.27 14.31 10.19
N LYS A 359 9.12 14.28 9.52
CA LYS A 359 8.20 15.42 9.44
C LYS A 359 7.49 15.71 10.76
N ARG A 360 7.11 14.66 11.49
CA ARG A 360 6.34 14.73 12.74
C ARG A 360 7.22 15.21 13.90
N ALA A 361 6.65 16.01 14.79
CA ALA A 361 7.34 16.45 16.00
C ALA A 361 7.68 15.24 16.89
N GLU A 362 6.72 14.34 17.06
CA GLU A 362 6.84 13.11 17.83
C GLU A 362 7.98 12.24 17.32
N THR A 363 8.15 12.12 15.99
CA THR A 363 9.27 11.36 15.42
C THR A 363 10.62 12.03 15.66
N LYS A 364 10.69 13.36 15.64
CA LYS A 364 11.94 14.08 15.97
C LYS A 364 12.33 13.85 17.43
N VAL A 365 11.37 13.95 18.34
CA VAL A 365 11.56 13.67 19.77
C VAL A 365 11.95 12.20 19.98
N TYR A 366 11.25 11.27 19.33
CA TYR A 366 11.56 9.84 19.35
C TYR A 366 13.01 9.56 18.92
N VAL A 367 13.47 10.17 17.84
CA VAL A 367 14.85 9.97 17.37
C VAL A 367 15.87 10.49 18.37
N LYS A 368 15.65 11.67 18.96
CA LYS A 368 16.51 12.19 20.03
C LYS A 368 16.55 11.23 21.23
N TRP A 369 15.38 10.75 21.65
CA TRP A 369 15.23 9.82 22.76
C TRP A 369 15.92 8.47 22.48
N VAL A 370 15.62 7.83 21.34
CA VAL A 370 16.12 6.48 21.03
C VAL A 370 17.63 6.47 20.80
N VAL A 371 18.22 7.55 20.29
CA VAL A 371 19.69 7.67 20.19
C VAL A 371 20.34 7.64 21.57
N ASN A 372 19.73 8.26 22.58
CA ASN A 372 20.23 8.23 23.95
C ASN A 372 20.02 6.86 24.61
N GLU A 373 18.88 6.21 24.36
CA GLU A 373 18.61 4.83 24.82
C GLU A 373 19.62 3.82 24.23
N ILE A 374 19.91 3.90 22.93
CA ILE A 374 20.88 3.00 22.30
C ILE A 374 22.28 3.22 22.88
N LYS A 375 22.67 4.48 23.16
CA LYS A 375 23.98 4.79 23.76
C LYS A 375 24.10 4.31 25.20
N SER A 376 23.05 4.46 26.00
CA SER A 376 23.04 4.08 27.41
C SER A 376 22.89 2.57 27.63
N ASN A 377 22.11 1.89 26.78
CA ASN A 377 21.92 0.44 26.86
C ASN A 377 21.96 -0.21 25.46
N PRO A 378 23.16 -0.35 24.85
CA PRO A 378 23.30 -0.96 23.53
C PRO A 378 22.79 -2.41 23.47
N ALA A 379 22.89 -3.14 24.58
CA ALA A 379 22.49 -4.55 24.66
C ALA A 379 21.00 -4.76 24.38
N ALA A 380 20.14 -3.82 24.81
CA ALA A 380 18.69 -3.89 24.56
C ALA A 380 18.31 -3.81 23.07
N PHE A 381 19.22 -3.34 22.21
CA PHE A 381 18.98 -3.15 20.78
C PHE A 381 19.71 -4.16 19.88
N LYS A 382 20.45 -5.11 20.48
CA LYS A 382 21.28 -6.10 19.75
C LYS A 382 20.48 -6.90 18.71
N GLU A 383 19.25 -7.28 19.05
CA GLU A 383 18.38 -8.08 18.20
C GLU A 383 17.32 -7.23 17.45
N TYR A 384 17.37 -5.90 17.56
CA TYR A 384 16.35 -5.01 16.96
C TYR A 384 16.27 -5.10 15.45
N THR A 385 17.41 -5.26 14.78
CA THR A 385 17.48 -5.44 13.33
C THR A 385 16.89 -6.77 12.86
N LYS A 386 16.78 -7.76 13.77
CA LYS A 386 16.14 -9.06 13.58
C LYS A 386 14.66 -9.07 14.01
N GLY A 387 14.07 -7.90 14.24
CA GLY A 387 12.65 -7.79 14.58
C GLY A 387 12.33 -8.11 16.05
N LYS A 388 13.18 -7.70 16.99
CA LYS A 388 12.97 -7.91 18.44
C LYS A 388 13.09 -6.62 19.24
N GLY A 389 12.22 -6.44 20.23
CA GLY A 389 12.22 -5.27 21.10
C GLY A 389 11.72 -3.99 20.42
N ILE A 390 11.07 -4.09 19.26
CA ILE A 390 10.45 -2.97 18.54
C ILE A 390 9.28 -2.42 19.36
N ILE A 391 8.37 -3.31 19.74
CA ILE A 391 7.18 -2.96 20.52
C ILE A 391 7.61 -2.46 21.88
N ALA A 392 8.49 -3.19 22.59
CA ALA A 392 8.99 -2.77 23.89
C ALA A 392 9.67 -1.39 23.86
N THR A 393 10.46 -1.09 22.82
CA THR A 393 11.07 0.25 22.65
C THR A 393 10.02 1.33 22.45
N ARG A 394 9.00 1.07 21.62
CA ARG A 394 7.87 1.99 21.43
C ARG A 394 7.15 2.26 22.75
N GLU A 395 6.78 1.21 23.49
CA GLU A 395 6.03 1.36 24.74
C GLU A 395 6.84 2.14 25.79
N ARG A 396 8.15 1.90 25.88
CA ARG A 396 9.03 2.71 26.74
C ARG A 396 9.04 4.18 26.31
N PHE A 397 9.10 4.45 25.01
CA PHE A 397 9.03 5.83 24.52
C PHE A 397 7.69 6.48 24.83
N LEU A 398 6.57 5.82 24.55
CA LEU A 398 5.23 6.36 24.82
C LEU A 398 5.04 6.66 26.31
N LYS A 399 5.48 5.74 27.18
CA LYS A 399 5.48 5.95 28.64
C LYS A 399 6.35 7.14 29.05
N TRP A 400 7.54 7.29 28.46
CA TRP A 400 8.39 8.45 28.71
C TRP A 400 7.80 9.75 28.16
N LEU A 401 7.18 9.70 26.98
CA LEU A 401 6.57 10.86 26.32
C LEU A 401 5.42 11.44 27.15
N ALA A 402 4.68 10.58 27.85
CA ALA A 402 3.63 10.96 28.79
C ALA A 402 4.13 11.47 30.16
N SER A 403 5.44 11.55 30.38
CA SER A 403 6.02 12.19 31.57
C SER A 403 6.20 13.69 31.34
N GLU A 404 6.29 14.49 32.42
CA GLU A 404 6.52 15.94 32.34
C GLU A 404 7.72 16.30 31.44
N LYS A 405 8.80 15.51 31.52
CA LYS A 405 9.98 15.70 30.67
C LYS A 405 9.68 15.43 29.19
N GLY A 406 8.94 14.36 28.91
CA GLY A 406 8.57 13.99 27.55
C GLY A 406 7.65 15.02 26.90
N GLU A 407 6.65 15.50 27.64
CA GLU A 407 5.74 16.55 27.20
C GLU A 407 6.49 17.86 26.93
N LYS A 408 7.43 18.23 27.79
CA LYS A 408 8.27 19.42 27.60
C LYS A 408 9.15 19.30 26.34
N ASP A 409 9.85 18.18 26.15
CA ASP A 409 10.66 17.95 24.95
C ASP A 409 9.81 17.99 23.67
N LEU A 410 8.57 17.50 23.72
CA LEU A 410 7.63 17.59 22.60
C LEU A 410 7.19 19.04 22.32
N GLN A 411 6.84 19.80 23.36
CA GLN A 411 6.50 21.21 23.23
C GLN A 411 7.68 22.02 22.68
N GLU A 412 8.90 21.78 23.16
CA GLU A 412 10.12 22.41 22.62
C GLU A 412 10.25 22.16 21.12
N VAL A 413 10.11 20.91 20.66
CA VAL A 413 10.17 20.59 19.22
C VAL A 413 9.00 21.19 18.44
N GLN A 414 7.79 21.23 19.00
CA GLN A 414 6.63 21.87 18.37
C GLN A 414 6.80 23.39 18.26
N ASN A 415 7.52 24.00 19.20
CA ASN A 415 7.86 25.42 19.22
C ASN A 415 9.13 25.75 18.40
N GLU A 416 10.05 24.79 18.23
CA GLU A 416 11.28 24.85 17.39
C GLU A 416 11.03 24.52 15.92
N VAL A 417 9.96 23.78 15.61
CA VAL A 417 9.31 23.97 14.31
C VAL A 417 9.02 25.46 14.32
N PRO A 418 9.63 26.26 13.42
CA PRO A 418 9.19 27.63 13.34
C PRO A 418 7.69 27.50 13.16
N VAL A 419 6.91 28.10 14.06
CA VAL A 419 5.71 28.79 13.60
C VAL A 419 6.23 29.45 12.36
N SER A 420 5.88 28.89 11.19
CA SER A 420 6.17 29.58 9.97
C SER A 420 5.57 30.93 10.29
N LYS A 421 6.39 31.98 10.22
CA LYS A 421 5.83 33.26 9.83
C LYS A 421 5.31 33.05 8.40
N ASP A 422 4.32 32.18 8.22
CA ASP A 422 3.27 32.27 7.24
C ASP A 422 2.30 33.34 7.78
N GLY A 423 2.84 34.51 8.16
CA GLY A 423 2.27 35.68 7.56
C GLY A 423 2.51 35.47 6.07
N PHE A 424 1.44 35.28 5.31
CA PHE A 424 1.52 35.30 3.86
C PHE A 424 2.45 36.44 3.46
N GLY A 425 3.52 36.15 2.73
CA GLY A 425 4.28 37.21 2.08
C GLY A 425 3.39 37.97 1.09
N LYS A 426 3.99 38.81 0.25
CA LYS A 426 3.30 39.45 -0.87
C LYS A 426 2.49 38.41 -1.66
N THR A 427 1.16 38.53 -1.64
CA THR A 427 0.20 37.54 -2.14
C THR A 427 -0.54 38.09 -3.35
N ILE A 428 -0.65 37.27 -4.40
CA ILE A 428 -1.48 37.61 -5.56
C ILE A 428 -2.71 36.71 -5.55
N ILE A 429 -3.89 37.30 -5.46
CA ILE A 429 -5.16 36.63 -5.72
C ILE A 429 -5.36 36.58 -7.23
N VAL A 430 -5.53 35.37 -7.76
CA VAL A 430 -5.59 35.13 -9.21
C VAL A 430 -6.95 34.51 -9.55
N PRO A 431 -7.98 35.33 -9.86
CA PRO A 431 -9.29 34.82 -10.22
C PRO A 431 -9.24 33.90 -11.46
N VAL A 432 -9.91 32.75 -11.37
CA VAL A 432 -10.08 31.79 -12.47
C VAL A 432 -11.58 31.65 -12.74
N ALA A 433 -12.15 32.65 -13.40
CA ALA A 433 -13.58 32.71 -13.64
C ALA A 433 -13.91 33.33 -15.00
N ILE A 434 -15.03 32.90 -15.60
CA ILE A 434 -15.53 33.39 -16.89
C ILE A 434 -16.10 34.83 -16.75
N PRO A 435 -16.07 35.67 -17.80
CA PRO A 435 -16.74 36.96 -17.77
C PRO A 435 -18.23 36.84 -17.39
N GLY A 436 -18.77 37.79 -16.62
CA GLY A 436 -20.17 37.81 -16.20
C GLY A 436 -20.49 37.12 -14.86
N CYS A 437 -19.57 36.35 -14.27
CA CYS A 437 -19.80 35.66 -12.98
C CYS A 437 -19.67 36.55 -11.72
N GLY A 438 -19.59 37.87 -11.87
CA GLY A 438 -19.39 38.80 -10.75
C GLY A 438 -17.96 38.86 -10.18
N LYS A 439 -16.96 38.22 -10.82
CA LYS A 439 -15.53 38.27 -10.42
C LYS A 439 -15.06 39.68 -10.04
N THR A 440 -15.35 40.64 -10.92
CA THR A 440 -14.92 42.03 -10.75
C THR A 440 -15.64 42.70 -9.60
N THR A 441 -16.94 42.46 -9.44
CA THR A 441 -17.72 42.94 -8.29
C THR A 441 -17.13 42.45 -6.97
N VAL A 442 -16.81 41.15 -6.89
CA VAL A 442 -16.15 40.55 -5.72
C VAL A 442 -14.76 41.12 -5.51
N ALA A 443 -13.97 41.28 -6.57
CA ALA A 443 -12.62 41.84 -6.49
C ALA A 443 -12.61 43.27 -5.95
N VAL A 444 -13.51 44.13 -6.44
CA VAL A 444 -13.68 45.51 -5.96
C VAL A 444 -14.14 45.54 -4.50
N ALA A 445 -15.10 44.68 -4.13
CA ALA A 445 -15.56 44.59 -2.74
C ALA A 445 -14.43 44.17 -1.79
N LEU A 446 -13.65 43.14 -2.15
CA LEU A 446 -12.49 42.68 -1.37
C LEU A 446 -11.40 43.75 -1.27
N ALA A 447 -11.14 44.48 -2.36
CA ALA A 447 -10.18 45.58 -2.37
C ALA A 447 -10.60 46.71 -1.40
N GLN A 448 -11.89 47.05 -1.35
CA GLN A 448 -12.41 48.07 -0.42
C GLN A 448 -12.42 47.58 1.04
N ILE A 449 -12.89 46.35 1.29
CA ILE A 449 -13.05 45.81 2.65
C ILE A 449 -11.69 45.60 3.32
N PHE A 450 -10.70 45.08 2.58
CA PHE A 450 -9.41 44.67 3.14
C PHE A 450 -8.23 45.56 2.72
N GLY A 451 -8.48 46.62 1.94
CA GLY A 451 -7.42 47.49 1.43
C GLY A 451 -6.45 46.79 0.49
N PHE A 452 -6.91 45.79 -0.28
CA PHE A 452 -6.05 45.07 -1.23
C PHE A 452 -5.79 45.89 -2.48
N GLY A 453 -4.59 45.73 -3.06
CA GLY A 453 -4.30 46.28 -4.38
C GLY A 453 -5.16 45.57 -5.42
N HIS A 454 -5.66 46.30 -6.42
CA HIS A 454 -6.52 45.74 -7.46
C HIS A 454 -6.21 46.39 -8.80
N THR A 455 -6.14 45.60 -9.86
CA THR A 455 -5.98 46.07 -11.23
C THR A 455 -6.72 45.15 -12.17
N GLN A 456 -7.41 45.71 -13.17
CA GLN A 456 -8.20 44.97 -14.14
C GLN A 456 -7.48 44.90 -15.48
N SER A 457 -7.64 43.78 -16.19
CA SER A 457 -7.09 43.69 -17.55
C SER A 457 -7.75 44.64 -18.53
N ASP A 458 -9.01 44.98 -18.27
CA ASP A 458 -9.86 45.73 -19.19
C ASP A 458 -9.51 47.24 -19.20
N ASP A 459 -8.88 47.73 -18.11
CA ASP A 459 -8.36 49.10 -17.98
C ASP A 459 -7.05 49.34 -18.75
N VAL A 460 -6.45 48.29 -19.33
CA VAL A 460 -5.15 48.36 -20.00
C VAL A 460 -5.31 48.58 -21.50
N HIS A 461 -5.34 49.84 -21.92
CA HIS A 461 -5.52 50.24 -23.34
C HIS A 461 -4.22 50.26 -24.18
N ALA A 462 -3.18 49.50 -23.80
CA ALA A 462 -1.91 49.46 -24.50
C ALA A 462 -1.86 48.41 -25.63
N LYS A 463 -1.10 48.68 -26.71
CA LYS A 463 -0.86 47.73 -27.84
C LYS A 463 -0.39 46.33 -27.39
N LYS A 464 0.26 46.22 -26.23
CA LYS A 464 0.61 44.95 -25.58
C LYS A 464 0.04 44.91 -24.16
N ALA A 465 -1.26 44.65 -24.03
CA ALA A 465 -1.96 44.71 -22.75
C ALA A 465 -1.47 43.68 -21.71
N ALA A 466 -1.12 42.46 -22.13
CA ALA A 466 -0.75 41.40 -21.18
C ALA A 466 0.55 41.68 -20.38
N PRO A 467 1.67 42.12 -20.98
CA PRO A 467 2.86 42.52 -20.21
C PRO A 467 2.61 43.72 -19.29
N VAL A 468 1.81 44.69 -19.73
CA VAL A 468 1.49 45.89 -18.94
C VAL A 468 0.64 45.53 -17.72
N PHE A 469 -0.36 44.66 -17.89
CA PHE A 469 -1.16 44.14 -16.78
C PHE A 469 -0.31 43.44 -15.71
N ILE A 470 0.62 42.56 -16.12
CA ILE A 470 1.53 41.88 -15.20
C ILE A 470 2.42 42.90 -14.46
N LYS A 471 2.92 43.92 -15.16
CA LYS A 471 3.69 45.01 -14.56
C LYS A 471 2.88 45.78 -13.52
N ASN A 472 1.60 46.06 -13.79
CA ASN A 472 0.71 46.72 -12.84
C ASN A 472 0.53 45.89 -11.56
N VAL A 473 0.33 44.57 -11.68
CA VAL A 473 0.23 43.66 -10.53
C VAL A 473 1.52 43.70 -9.69
N VAL A 474 2.69 43.63 -10.32
CA VAL A 474 3.98 43.69 -9.62
C VAL A 474 4.21 45.05 -8.96
N ASN A 475 3.85 46.15 -9.63
CA ASN A 475 3.93 47.48 -9.05
C ASN A 475 3.04 47.62 -7.81
N LEU A 476 1.80 47.09 -7.85
CA LEU A 476 0.90 47.14 -6.70
C LEU A 476 1.44 46.35 -5.49
N LEU A 477 2.22 45.29 -5.71
CA LEU A 477 2.86 44.54 -4.61
C LEU A 477 3.92 45.35 -3.85
N SER A 478 4.39 46.47 -4.41
CA SER A 478 5.31 47.37 -3.68
C SER A 478 4.62 48.11 -2.54
N SER A 479 3.34 48.47 -2.70
CA SER A 479 2.56 49.23 -1.73
C SER A 479 1.51 48.40 -1.00
N HIS A 480 1.15 47.22 -1.51
CA HIS A 480 0.14 46.33 -0.92
C HIS A 480 0.71 44.95 -0.63
N ASP A 481 0.24 44.30 0.43
CA ASP A 481 0.62 42.93 0.76
C ASP A 481 -0.20 41.88 -0.01
N VAL A 482 -1.42 42.24 -0.41
CA VAL A 482 -2.29 41.39 -1.24
C VAL A 482 -2.72 42.18 -2.47
N VAL A 483 -2.58 41.58 -3.65
CA VAL A 483 -3.00 42.19 -4.92
C VAL A 483 -3.90 41.23 -5.70
N ILE A 484 -5.05 41.72 -6.14
CA ILE A 484 -5.99 40.98 -7.00
C ILE A 484 -5.66 41.26 -8.47
N ALA A 485 -5.21 40.24 -9.18
CA ALA A 485 -4.93 40.29 -10.61
C ALA A 485 -6.20 40.00 -11.42
N ASP A 486 -7.07 41.01 -11.53
CA ASP A 486 -8.45 40.88 -12.04
C ASP A 486 -8.51 40.70 -13.58
N LYS A 487 -8.28 39.45 -14.00
CA LYS A 487 -8.38 38.95 -15.37
C LYS A 487 -8.99 37.54 -15.35
N ASN A 488 -9.47 37.05 -16.49
CA ASN A 488 -9.72 35.62 -16.65
C ASN A 488 -8.40 34.81 -16.75
N ASN A 489 -7.91 34.31 -15.61
CA ASN A 489 -6.66 33.52 -15.53
C ASN A 489 -6.86 32.00 -15.72
N HIS A 490 -7.84 31.58 -16.53
CA HIS A 490 -8.14 30.16 -16.79
C HIS A 490 -6.97 29.37 -17.39
N LEU A 491 -6.17 29.97 -18.27
CA LEU A 491 -4.99 29.30 -18.86
C LEU A 491 -3.81 29.25 -17.89
N ARG A 492 -3.12 28.10 -17.84
CA ARG A 492 -1.93 27.90 -17.00
C ARG A 492 -0.84 28.92 -17.28
N GLN A 493 -0.68 29.32 -18.55
CA GLN A 493 0.29 30.34 -18.96
C GLN A 493 0.04 31.70 -18.30
N HIS A 494 -1.22 32.09 -18.04
CA HIS A 494 -1.54 33.36 -17.37
C HIS A 494 -1.03 33.35 -15.92
N ARG A 495 -1.27 32.24 -15.21
CA ARG A 495 -0.82 32.05 -13.82
C ARG A 495 0.69 31.91 -13.73
N GLN A 496 1.30 31.26 -14.71
CA GLN A 496 2.75 31.09 -14.79
C GLN A 496 3.46 32.43 -15.03
N ALA A 497 2.93 33.27 -15.92
CA ALA A 497 3.49 34.59 -16.20
C ALA A 497 3.48 35.51 -14.96
N LEU A 498 2.41 35.48 -14.15
CA LEU A 498 2.36 36.20 -12.87
C LEU A 498 3.38 35.65 -11.86
N ARG A 499 3.51 34.31 -11.77
CA ARG A 499 4.50 33.66 -10.91
C ARG A 499 5.95 33.96 -11.31
N ASP A 500 6.24 34.06 -12.60
CA ASP A 500 7.60 34.31 -13.07
C ASP A 500 7.97 35.79 -12.90
N ALA A 501 7.00 36.70 -13.05
CA ALA A 501 7.22 38.12 -12.80
C ALA A 501 7.58 38.44 -11.34
N THR A 502 7.03 37.70 -10.37
CA THR A 502 7.36 37.90 -8.94
C THR A 502 8.72 37.34 -8.55
N LYS A 503 9.23 36.32 -9.25
CA LYS A 503 10.59 35.79 -9.01
C LYS A 503 11.69 36.81 -9.32
N THR A 504 11.48 37.64 -10.35
CA THR A 504 12.43 38.68 -10.76
C THR A 504 12.46 39.84 -9.75
N SER A 505 11.32 40.16 -9.13
CA SER A 505 11.20 41.19 -8.09
C SER A 505 11.77 40.75 -6.73
N ALA A 506 11.63 39.46 -6.37
CA ALA A 506 12.18 38.89 -5.13
C ALA A 506 13.72 38.91 -5.07
N ARG A 507 14.41 38.81 -6.22
CA ARG A 507 15.88 38.91 -6.30
C ARG A 507 16.43 40.31 -5.99
N LEU A 508 15.62 41.36 -6.15
CA LEU A 508 16.01 42.75 -5.86
C LEU A 508 15.72 43.15 -4.39
N SER A 509 14.97 42.34 -3.64
CA SER A 509 14.49 42.63 -2.28
C SER A 509 14.95 41.61 -1.21
N GLY A 510 15.81 40.65 -1.57
CA GLY A 510 16.45 39.74 -0.61
C GLY A 510 15.56 38.66 0.01
N CYS A 511 14.33 38.45 -0.48
CA CYS A 511 13.44 37.39 0.01
C CYS A 511 13.54 36.12 -0.87
N SER A 512 13.67 34.95 -0.22
CA SER A 512 13.63 33.64 -0.88
C SER A 512 12.18 33.19 -1.13
N PRO A 513 11.81 32.72 -2.33
CA PRO A 513 10.46 32.24 -2.59
C PRO A 513 10.25 30.86 -1.96
N SER A 514 9.31 30.74 -1.00
CA SER A 514 8.83 29.46 -0.50
C SER A 514 7.74 28.88 -1.43
N ILE A 515 7.78 27.57 -1.63
CA ILE A 515 6.90 26.83 -2.54
C ILE A 515 5.83 26.13 -1.68
N GLY A 516 4.63 26.70 -1.65
CA GLY A 516 3.44 26.03 -1.10
C GLY A 516 2.72 25.18 -2.16
N PRO A 517 2.20 23.99 -1.81
CA PRO A 517 1.32 23.21 -2.68
C PRO A 517 -0.01 23.94 -2.92
N LEU A 518 -0.66 23.67 -4.05
CA LEU A 518 -2.03 24.13 -4.33
C LEU A 518 -2.98 23.55 -3.27
N THR A 519 -3.40 24.35 -2.32
CA THR A 519 -4.66 24.14 -1.61
C THR A 519 -5.77 24.77 -2.45
N SER A 520 -6.51 23.97 -3.18
CA SER A 520 -7.84 24.35 -3.65
C SER A 520 -8.78 24.35 -2.44
N ARG A 521 -8.71 25.40 -1.62
CA ARG A 521 -9.84 25.77 -0.78
C ARG A 521 -10.66 26.74 -1.60
N LEU A 522 -11.69 26.19 -2.25
CA LEU A 522 -12.85 26.99 -2.67
C LEU A 522 -13.41 27.65 -1.40
N LEU A 523 -13.57 28.97 -1.43
CA LEU A 523 -14.67 29.61 -0.70
C LEU A 523 -15.97 29.22 -1.38
#